data_AF-A0A238BMA7-F1
#
_entry.id   AF-A0A238BMA7-F1
#
_cell.length_a   1.000
_cell.length_b   1.000
_cell.length_c   1.000
_cell.angle_alpha   90.00
_cell.angle_beta   90.00
_cell.angle_gamma   90.00
#
_symmetry.space_group_name_H-M   'P 1'
#
loop_
_entity.id
_entity.type
_entity.pdbx_description
1 polymer ?
#
loop_
_entity_poly.entity_id
_entity_poly.type
_entity_poly.pdbx_seq_one_letter_code
_entity_poly.pdbx_strand_id
1 'polypeptide(L)' 'MPLITLASNVPASGFPTDFSVQFTELMAELLGKPVSRITLLVTPSAQLSRGATQDPTCLIVVGSIY' A
#
# COMPACT_ATOMS: atom_id res chain seq x y z
N MET A 1 8.79 -12.88 4.10
CA MET A 1 7.38 -12.85 3.65
C MET A 1 6.84 -11.48 3.98
N PRO A 2 6.95 -10.50 3.05
CA PRO A 2 6.51 -9.15 3.32
C PRO A 2 4.99 -9.05 3.45
N LEU A 3 4.52 -8.46 4.54
CA LEU A 3 3.13 -8.09 4.78
C LEU A 3 3.04 -6.57 4.73
N ILE A 4 2.29 -6.07 3.75
CA ILE A 4 2.20 -4.63 3.48
C ILE A 4 0.74 -4.20 3.63
N THR A 5 0.51 -3.18 4.45
CA THR A 5 -0.79 -2.53 4.58
C THR A 5 -0.66 -1.09 4.11
N LEU A 6 -1.52 -0.69 3.18
CA LEU A 6 -1.66 0.67 2.70
C LEU A 6 -3.09 1.15 3.02
N ALA A 7 -3.21 2.17 3.85
CA ALA A 7 -4.47 2.88 4.07
C ALA A 7 -4.38 4.29 3.46
N SER A 8 -5.42 4.73 2.76
CA SER A 8 -5.49 6.08 2.18
C SER A 8 -6.91 6.63 2.31
N ASN A 9 -7.03 7.95 2.51
CA ASN A 9 -8.31 8.65 2.46
C ASN A 9 -8.80 8.91 1.01
N VAL A 10 -8.00 8.56 0.00
CA VAL A 10 -8.40 8.64 -1.40
C VAL A 10 -9.47 7.59 -1.70
N PRO A 11 -10.55 7.93 -2.44
CA PRO A 11 -11.56 6.96 -2.88
C PRO A 11 -10.96 5.86 -3.76
N ALA A 12 -11.58 4.68 -3.78
CA ALA A 12 -11.13 3.57 -4.62
C ALA A 12 -11.03 3.94 -6.11
N SER A 13 -11.89 4.82 -6.61
CA SER A 13 -11.84 5.34 -8.00
C SER A 13 -10.62 6.21 -8.30
N GLY A 14 -9.90 6.68 -7.28
CA GLY A 14 -8.63 7.40 -7.43
C GLY A 14 -7.42 6.49 -7.58
N PHE A 15 -7.59 5.16 -7.42
CA PHE A 15 -6.53 4.18 -7.65
C PHE A 15 -6.60 3.63 -9.07
N PRO A 16 -5.45 3.40 -9.73
CA PRO A 16 -5.39 2.60 -10.95
C PRO A 16 -5.95 1.18 -10.75
N THR A 17 -6.57 0.61 -11.78
CA THR A 17 -7.17 -0.74 -11.71
C THR A 17 -6.15 -1.85 -11.42
N ASP A 18 -4.89 -1.61 -11.78
CA ASP A 18 -3.75 -2.51 -11.62
C ASP A 18 -2.78 -2.07 -10.52
N PHE A 19 -3.18 -1.11 -9.66
CA PHE A 19 -2.34 -0.56 -8.59
C PHE A 19 -1.69 -1.67 -7.73
N SER A 20 -2.47 -2.65 -7.30
CA SER A 20 -1.98 -3.72 -6.43
C SER A 20 -0.91 -4.58 -7.13
N VAL A 21 -0.99 -4.74 -8.45
CA VAL A 21 0.00 -5.48 -9.23
C VAL A 21 1.30 -4.68 -9.29
N GLN A 22 1.22 -3.43 -9.78
CA GLN A 22 2.38 -2.54 -9.92
C GLN A 22 3.11 -2.33 -8.58
N PHE A 23 2.36 -2.09 -7.51
CA PHE A 23 2.92 -1.88 -6.18
C PHE A 23 3.60 -3.15 -5.64
N THR A 24 3.00 -4.32 -5.85
CA THR A 24 3.59 -5.60 -5.41
C THR A 24 4.89 -5.89 -6.16
N GLU A 25 4.94 -5.66 -7.47
CA GLU A 25 6.15 -5.83 -8.29
C GLU A 25 7.27 -4.89 -7.85
N LEU A 26 6.95 -3.61 -7.63
CA LEU A 26 7.90 -2.63 -7.09
C LEU A 26 8.47 -3.07 -5.74
N MET A 27 7.62 -3.51 -4.82
CA MET A 27 8.07 -3.96 -3.50
C MET A 27 8.88 -5.26 -3.56
N ALA A 28 8.60 -6.15 -4.52
CA ALA A 28 9.40 -7.35 -4.74
C ALA A 28 10.82 -7.01 -5.19
N GLU A 29 10.95 -6.08 -6.14
CA GLU A 29 12.23 -5.56 -6.60
C GLU A 29 13.01 -4.90 -5.45
N LEU A 30 12.39 -3.97 -4.72
CA LEU A 30 13.04 -3.23 -3.63
C LEU A 30 13.45 -4.11 -2.45
N LEU A 31 12.67 -5.14 -2.12
CA LEU A 31 12.95 -6.03 -1.00
C LEU A 31 13.82 -7.24 -1.39
N GLY A 32 14.09 -7.44 -2.68
CA GLY A 32 14.80 -8.63 -3.17
C GLY A 32 14.07 -9.93 -2.81
N LYS A 33 12.73 -9.92 -2.77
CA LYS A 33 11.90 -11.07 -2.43
C LYS A 33 11.02 -11.44 -3.63
N PRO A 34 10.70 -12.73 -3.85
CA PRO A 34 9.78 -13.12 -4.91
C PRO A 34 8.40 -12.45 -4.73
N VAL A 35 7.79 -12.01 -5.85
CA VAL A 35 6.42 -11.44 -5.88
C VAL A 35 5.43 -12.34 -5.14
N SER A 36 5.54 -13.66 -5.32
CA SER A 36 4.69 -14.67 -4.67
C SER A 36 4.77 -14.72 -3.14
N ARG A 37 5.71 -13.99 -2.53
CA ARG A 37 5.89 -13.92 -1.06
C ARG A 37 5.35 -12.63 -0.45
N ILE A 38 4.84 -11.70 -1.26
CA ILE A 38 4.31 -10.42 -0.79
C ILE A 38 2.80 -10.51 -0.64
N THR A 39 2.30 -10.03 0.48
CA THR A 39 0.86 -9.77 0.69
C THR A 39 0.65 -8.27 0.80
N LEU A 40 -0.27 -7.74 -0.01
CA LEU A 40 -0.66 -6.34 0.00
C LEU A 40 -2.15 -6.21 0.36
N LEU A 41 -2.44 -5.46 1.42
CA LEU A 41 -3.78 -4.98 1.74
C LEU A 41 -3.88 -3.50 1.39
N VAL A 42 -4.85 -3.13 0.55
CA VAL A 42 -5.16 -1.75 0.21
C VAL A 42 -6.50 -1.37 0.82
N THR A 43 -6.53 -0.30 1.62
CA THR A 43 -7.72 0.24 2.27
C THR A 43 -7.96 1.67 1.78
N PRO A 44 -8.67 1.84 0.67
CA PRO A 44 -9.09 3.16 0.20
C PRO A 44 -10.20 3.72 1.09
N SER A 45 -10.49 5.02 0.95
CA SER A 45 -11.52 5.74 1.74
C SER A 45 -11.38 5.58 3.26
N ALA A 46 -10.17 5.32 3.75
CA ALA A 46 -9.91 5.20 5.18
C ALA A 46 -10.16 6.54 5.89
N GLN A 47 -10.63 6.48 7.14
CA GLN A 47 -10.68 7.64 8.02
C GLN A 47 -9.26 8.01 8.45
N LEU A 48 -8.56 8.74 7.56
CA LEU A 48 -7.15 9.08 7.68
C LEU A 48 -6.98 10.59 7.48
N SER A 49 -6.26 11.23 8.40
CA SER A 49 -5.91 12.65 8.34
C SER A 49 -4.42 12.84 8.62
N ARG A 50 -3.84 13.93 8.11
CA ARG A 50 -2.42 14.27 8.33
C ARG A 50 -2.33 15.74 8.73
N GLY A 51 -1.66 16.03 9.85
CA GLY A 51 -1.50 17.42 10.31
C GLY A 51 -2.83 18.14 10.53
N ALA A 52 -3.86 17.43 10.98
CA ALA A 52 -5.23 17.93 11.15
C ALA A 52 -5.94 18.40 9.86
N THR A 53 -5.45 18.01 8.68
CA THR A 53 -6.14 18.24 7.39
C THR A 53 -6.70 16.95 6.78
N GLN A 54 -7.65 17.11 5.85
CA GLN A 54 -8.23 16.03 5.04
C GLN A 54 -7.59 15.95 3.64
N ASP A 55 -6.40 16.53 3.46
CA ASP A 55 -5.70 16.45 2.17
C ASP A 55 -5.41 14.98 1.82
N PRO A 56 -5.37 14.61 0.53
CA PRO A 56 -5.02 13.27 0.09
C PRO A 56 -3.73 12.77 0.75
N THR A 57 -3.81 11.63 1.44
CA THR A 57 -2.69 11.08 2.20
C THR A 57 -2.75 9.56 2.28
N CYS A 58 -1.65 8.94 2.69
CA CYS A 58 -1.56 7.50 2.90
C CYS A 58 -0.67 7.16 4.10
N LEU A 59 -0.98 6.02 4.72
CA LEU A 59 -0.18 5.35 5.74
C LEU A 59 0.20 3.98 5.21
N ILE A 60 1.50 3.68 5.21
CA ILE A 60 2.02 2.39 4.76
C ILE A 60 2.80 1.74 5.91
N VAL A 61 2.47 0.49 6.21
CA VAL A 61 3.20 -0.36 7.16
C VAL A 61 3.76 -1.55 6.40
N VAL A 62 5.07 -1.79 6.55
CA VAL A 62 5.78 -2.90 5.93
C VAL A 62 6.37 -3.78 7.03
N GLY A 63 5.84 -4.99 7.19
CA GLY A 63 6.43 -6.04 8.02
C GLY A 63 7.17 -7.04 7.15
N SER A 64 8.45 -7.27 7.40
CA SER A 64 9.24 -8.27 6.67
C SER A 64 10.25 -8.94 7.59
N ILE A 65 10.43 -10.25 7.39
CA ILE A 65 11.49 -11.03 8.04
C ILE A 65 12.62 -11.19 7.00
N TYR A 66 13.85 -10.92 7.43
CA TYR A 66 15.06 -11.05 6.61
C TYR A 66 15.31 -12.50 6.20
#